data_AF-A0A948D100-F1
#
_entry.id   AF-A0A948D100-F1
#
_cell.length_a   1.000
_cell.length_b   1.000
_cell.length_c   1.000
_cell.angle_alpha   90.00
_cell.angle_beta   90.00
_cell.angle_gamma   90.00
#
_symmetry.space_group_name_H-M   'P 1'
#
loop_
_entity.id
_entity.type
_entity.pdbx_description
1 polymer ?
#
loop_
_entity_poly.entity_id
_entity_poly.type
_entity_poly.pdbx_seq_one_letter_code
_entity_poly.pdbx_strand_id
1 'polypeptide(L)'
;MIFISQELRINQRIRVKDIRLIGPSGEQMGIVPTRDALQKAQEVGLDLVEVAGQASPPVCRIMDYSKYKYEQEKKAKEAKKHQKIMHLKEIKFKPNIEEHDYQVKLHHLKKFLTRGDKAKVTMIFRGREMSHIDIGKKVLDRVTADLVEAGELEAFPKREGRSITLNFIPKAVSQSKK
;
A
#
# COMPACT_ATOMS: atom_id res chain seq x y z
N MET A 1 3.16 -8.33 2.60
CA MET A 1 3.24 -7.82 3.98
C MET A 1 1.84 -7.89 4.57
N ILE A 2 1.56 -8.95 5.32
CA ILE A 2 0.20 -9.25 5.79
C ILE A 2 -0.05 -8.37 7.02
N PHE A 3 -0.86 -7.32 6.88
CA PHE A 3 -1.45 -6.65 8.04
C PHE A 3 -2.54 -7.58 8.58
N ILE A 4 -2.12 -8.59 9.33
CA ILE A 4 -3.03 -9.34 10.19
C ILE A 4 -3.42 -8.35 11.28
N SER A 5 -4.70 -7.96 11.34
CA SER A 5 -5.28 -7.45 12.58
C SER A 5 -5.17 -8.56 13.61
N GLN A 6 -4.00 -8.70 14.24
CA GLN A 6 -3.80 -9.65 15.31
C GLN A 6 -4.62 -9.16 16.49
N GLU A 7 -5.81 -9.73 16.67
CA GLU A 7 -6.52 -9.57 17.92
C GLU A 7 -5.62 -10.07 19.04
N LEU A 8 -5.22 -9.16 19.91
CA LEU A 8 -4.34 -9.49 21.03
C LEU A 8 -5.09 -10.41 21.99
N ARG A 9 -4.37 -11.35 22.59
CA ARG A 9 -4.92 -12.16 23.67
C ARG A 9 -5.04 -11.27 24.91
N ILE A 10 -6.23 -11.31 25.53
CA ILE A 10 -6.53 -10.52 26.73
C ILE A 10 -7.01 -11.43 27.85
N ASN A 11 -6.69 -11.05 29.09
CA ASN A 11 -7.18 -11.67 30.30
C ASN A 11 -7.07 -13.20 30.26
N GLN A 12 -8.20 -13.90 30.42
CA GLN A 12 -8.28 -15.37 30.44
C GLN A 12 -7.90 -16.05 29.11
N ARG A 13 -7.71 -15.29 28.02
CA ARG A 13 -7.19 -15.85 26.76
C ARG A 13 -5.68 -16.07 26.80
N ILE A 14 -4.98 -15.53 27.79
CA ILE A 14 -3.55 -15.75 28.03
C ILE A 14 -3.40 -17.05 28.84
N ARG A 15 -2.81 -18.08 28.22
CA ARG A 15 -2.74 -19.44 28.80
C ARG A 15 -1.36 -19.85 29.32
N VAL A 16 -0.36 -18.99 29.15
CA VAL A 16 1.01 -19.26 29.63
C VAL A 16 1.08 -19.10 31.15
N LYS A 17 2.03 -19.81 31.78
CA LYS A 17 2.20 -19.78 33.25
C LYS A 17 2.84 -18.48 33.73
N ASP A 18 3.92 -18.08 33.06
CA ASP A 18 4.73 -16.93 33.43
C ASP A 18 4.81 -15.93 32.27
N ILE A 19 4.75 -14.65 32.62
CA ILE A 19 4.77 -13.53 31.68
C ILE A 19 5.71 -12.44 32.17
N ARG A 20 6.27 -11.68 31.24
CA ARG A 20 6.94 -10.42 31.55
C ARG A 20 5.87 -9.32 31.64
N LEU A 21 5.65 -8.78 32.82
CA LEU A 21 4.59 -7.82 33.11
C LEU A 21 5.08 -6.38 33.04
N ILE A 22 4.30 -5.55 32.34
CA ILE A 22 4.39 -4.10 32.34
C ILE A 22 3.12 -3.55 32.99
N GLY A 23 3.28 -2.69 33.99
CA GLY A 23 2.14 -2.07 34.67
C GLY A 23 1.50 -0.92 33.87
N PRO A 24 0.40 -0.33 34.38
CA PRO A 24 -0.40 0.65 33.66
C PRO A 24 0.31 1.98 33.37
N SER A 25 1.32 2.36 34.15
CA SER A 25 2.12 3.57 33.93
C SER A 25 3.41 3.30 33.15
N GLY A 26 3.62 2.07 32.68
CA GLY A 26 4.80 1.66 31.92
C GLY A 26 5.94 1.11 32.78
N GLU A 27 5.71 0.93 34.07
CA GLU A 27 6.66 0.31 34.99
C GLU A 27 6.93 -1.15 34.64
N GLN A 28 8.20 -1.56 34.73
CA GLN A 28 8.61 -2.94 34.49
C GLN A 28 8.46 -3.74 35.78
N MET A 29 7.49 -4.65 35.82
CA MET A 29 7.21 -5.48 37.00
C MET A 29 7.97 -6.81 36.99
N GLY A 30 8.79 -7.03 35.96
CA GLY A 30 9.60 -8.25 35.81
C GLY A 30 8.78 -9.45 35.32
N ILE A 31 9.28 -10.65 35.60
CA ILE A 31 8.59 -11.90 35.27
C ILE A 31 7.73 -12.29 36.45
N VAL A 32 6.44 -12.50 36.21
CA VAL A 32 5.45 -12.86 37.22
C VAL A 32 4.53 -13.96 36.70
N PRO A 33 3.88 -14.73 37.61
CA PRO A 33 2.81 -15.64 37.23
C PRO A 33 1.66 -14.89 36.57
N THR A 34 1.06 -15.46 35.53
CA THR A 34 -0.10 -14.88 34.82
C THR A 34 -1.27 -14.63 35.77
N ARG A 35 -1.46 -15.50 36.77
CA ARG A 35 -2.52 -15.35 37.78
C ARG A 35 -2.39 -14.05 38.58
N ASP A 36 -1.18 -13.73 39.03
CA ASP A 36 -0.91 -12.52 39.82
C ASP A 36 -1.11 -11.27 38.97
N ALA A 37 -0.71 -11.33 37.69
CA ALA A 37 -0.93 -10.24 36.75
C ALA A 37 -2.41 -10.01 36.44
N LEU A 38 -3.21 -11.08 36.32
CA LEU A 38 -4.67 -10.99 36.15
C LEU A 38 -5.33 -10.33 37.36
N GLN A 39 -4.90 -10.71 38.57
CA GLN A 39 -5.40 -10.10 39.79
C GLN A 39 -5.06 -8.60 39.85
N LYS A 40 -3.81 -8.23 39.58
CA LYS A 40 -3.40 -6.82 39.53
C LYS A 40 -4.19 -6.02 38.51
N ALA A 41 -4.45 -6.57 37.33
CA ALA A 41 -5.27 -5.93 36.30
C ALA A 41 -6.70 -5.69 36.81
N GLN A 42 -7.29 -6.67 37.48
CA GLN A 42 -8.63 -6.57 38.08
C GLN A 42 -8.69 -5.54 39.22
N GLU A 43 -7.67 -5.47 40.08
CA GLU A 43 -7.57 -4.52 41.19
C GLU A 43 -7.59 -3.06 40.70
N VAL A 44 -6.97 -2.79 39.56
CA VAL A 44 -6.96 -1.46 38.94
C VAL A 44 -8.08 -1.24 37.91
N GLY A 45 -8.96 -2.23 37.71
CA GLY A 45 -10.07 -2.16 36.77
C GLY A 45 -9.65 -2.09 35.29
N LEU A 46 -8.50 -2.65 34.93
CA LEU A 46 -7.95 -2.65 33.57
C LEU A 46 -7.81 -4.09 33.04
N ASP A 47 -7.42 -4.24 31.77
CA ASP A 47 -7.20 -5.53 31.14
C ASP A 47 -5.72 -5.92 31.15
N LEU A 48 -5.44 -7.21 31.32
CA LEU A 48 -4.13 -7.78 31.01
C LEU A 48 -4.07 -8.12 29.52
N VAL A 49 -3.21 -7.44 28.77
CA VAL A 49 -3.12 -7.59 27.31
C VAL A 49 -1.75 -8.12 26.90
N GLU A 50 -1.71 -9.20 26.13
CA GLU A 50 -0.49 -9.74 25.53
C GLU A 50 -0.04 -8.85 24.36
N VAL A 51 1.01 -8.05 24.55
CA VAL A 51 1.53 -7.12 23.54
C VAL A 51 2.62 -7.72 22.67
N ALA A 52 3.30 -8.76 23.13
CA ALA A 52 4.27 -9.53 22.35
C ALA A 52 4.26 -11.01 22.75
N GLY A 53 3.54 -11.83 21.97
CA GLY A 53 3.44 -13.28 22.19
C GLY A 53 4.67 -14.07 21.76
N GLN A 54 5.48 -13.53 20.84
CA GLN A 54 6.70 -14.18 20.32
C GLN A 54 7.91 -14.12 21.28
N ALA A 55 7.81 -13.36 22.39
CA ALA A 55 8.86 -13.28 23.39
C ALA A 55 8.82 -14.49 24.35
N SER A 56 9.97 -14.84 24.93
CA SER A 56 10.07 -15.86 25.99
C SER A 56 10.66 -15.25 27.27
N PRO A 57 9.87 -15.09 28.36
CA PRO A 57 8.41 -15.24 28.43
C PRO A 57 7.66 -14.15 27.66
N PRO A 58 6.38 -14.38 27.26
CA PRO A 58 5.55 -13.38 26.56
C PRO A 58 5.44 -12.07 27.33
N VAL A 59 5.36 -10.95 26.62
CA VAL A 59 5.22 -9.63 27.24
C VAL A 59 3.74 -9.25 27.32
N CYS A 60 3.27 -8.99 28.52
CA CYS A 60 1.92 -8.54 28.81
C CYS A 60 1.94 -7.17 29.48
N ARG A 61 0.97 -6.32 29.15
CA ARG A 61 0.79 -4.99 29.72
C ARG A 61 -0.61 -4.87 30.33
N ILE A 62 -0.70 -4.26 31.50
CA ILE A 62 -1.98 -3.87 32.09
C ILE A 62 -2.40 -2.55 31.44
N MET A 63 -3.52 -2.52 30.71
CA MET A 63 -4.03 -1.32 30.04
C MET A 63 -5.50 -1.46 29.67
N ASP A 64 -6.15 -0.34 29.35
CA ASP A 64 -7.50 -0.34 28.76
C ASP A 64 -7.41 -0.81 27.30
N TYR A 65 -7.87 -2.03 27.05
CA TYR A 65 -7.82 -2.63 25.72
C TYR A 65 -8.73 -1.90 24.71
N SER A 66 -9.88 -1.40 25.18
CA SER A 66 -10.85 -0.71 24.32
C SER A 66 -10.30 0.62 23.83
N LYS A 67 -9.69 1.40 24.73
CA LYS A 67 -9.00 2.65 24.40
C LYS A 67 -7.81 2.40 23.49
N TYR A 68 -6.98 1.39 23.79
CA TYR A 68 -5.84 1.03 22.94
C TYR A 68 -6.29 0.66 21.52
N LYS A 69 -7.34 -0.16 21.38
CA LYS A 69 -7.90 -0.54 20.07
C LYS A 69 -8.36 0.70 19.29
N TYR A 70 -9.07 1.62 19.95
CA TYR A 70 -9.50 2.87 19.33
C TYR A 70 -8.34 3.74 18.84
N GLU A 71 -7.30 3.92 19.66
CA GLU A 71 -6.11 4.71 19.29
C GLU A 71 -5.35 4.08 18.12
N GLN A 72 -5.20 2.75 18.13
CA GLN A 72 -4.57 2.01 17.04
C GLN A 72 -5.38 2.10 15.74
N GLU A 73 -6.70 1.97 15.81
CA GLU A 73 -7.58 2.16 14.66
C GLU A 73 -7.53 3.59 14.13
N LYS A 74 -7.51 4.60 15.00
CA LYS A 74 -7.38 6.01 14.64
C LYS A 74 -6.05 6.27 13.93
N LYS A 75 -4.94 5.82 14.50
CA LYS A 75 -3.60 5.93 13.91
C LYS A 75 -3.52 5.22 12.56
N ALA A 76 -4.10 4.02 12.44
CA ALA A 76 -4.16 3.30 11.17
C ALA A 76 -5.01 4.03 10.12
N LYS A 77 -6.13 4.64 10.51
CA LYS A 77 -6.97 5.46 9.62
C LYS A 77 -6.26 6.73 9.17
N GLU A 78 -5.58 7.42 10.08
CA GLU A 78 -4.76 8.59 9.77
C GLU A 78 -3.62 8.24 8.80
N ALA A 79 -2.87 7.16 9.08
CA ALA A 79 -1.82 6.67 8.19
C ALA A 79 -2.37 6.32 6.79
N LYS A 80 -3.53 5.68 6.70
CA LYS A 80 -4.20 5.39 5.43
C LYS A 80 -4.66 6.66 4.69
N LYS A 81 -5.16 7.66 5.42
CA LYS A 81 -5.58 8.94 4.84
C LYS A 81 -4.40 9.72 4.24
N HIS A 82 -3.24 9.64 4.89
CA HIS A 82 -2.01 10.29 4.43
C HIS A 82 -1.25 9.49 3.36
N GLN A 83 -1.60 8.21 3.16
CA GLN A 83 -1.05 7.43 2.06
C GLN A 83 -1.58 8.00 0.73
N LYS A 84 -0.68 8.57 -0.08
CA LYS A 84 -1.00 8.97 -1.45
C LYS A 84 -1.35 7.72 -2.25
N ILE A 85 -2.65 7.49 -2.49
CA ILE A 85 -3.11 6.40 -3.34
C ILE A 85 -2.71 6.74 -4.78
N MET A 86 -1.73 6.02 -5.31
CA MET A 86 -1.38 6.11 -6.73
C MET A 86 -2.42 5.31 -7.52
N HIS A 87 -3.20 5.99 -8.35
CA HIS A 87 -4.15 5.30 -9.23
C HIS A 87 -3.48 4.89 -10.53
N LEU A 88 -3.89 3.76 -11.10
CA LEU A 88 -3.54 3.39 -12.47
C LEU A 88 -4.57 3.96 -13.43
N LYS A 89 -4.15 4.87 -14.31
CA LYS A 89 -4.99 5.51 -15.32
C LYS A 89 -4.68 4.92 -16.69
N GLU A 90 -5.66 4.32 -17.33
CA GLU A 90 -5.49 3.69 -18.64
C GLU A 90 -5.95 4.60 -19.78
N ILE A 91 -5.14 4.74 -20.83
CA ILE A 91 -5.49 5.40 -22.09
C ILE A 91 -5.23 4.45 -23.26
N LYS A 92 -6.21 4.39 -24.17
CA LYS A 92 -6.23 3.48 -25.31
C LYS A 92 -5.85 4.19 -26.61
N PHE A 93 -4.94 3.58 -27.35
CA PHE A 93 -4.48 4.01 -28.67
C PHE A 93 -4.92 3.01 -29.74
N LYS A 94 -4.98 3.53 -30.97
CA LYS A 94 -5.22 2.73 -32.18
C LYS A 94 -4.02 2.91 -33.11
N PRO A 95 -3.71 1.93 -33.98
CA PRO A 95 -2.57 2.02 -34.91
C PRO A 95 -2.65 3.24 -35.85
N ASN A 96 -3.83 3.57 -36.34
CA ASN A 96 -4.08 4.69 -37.26
C ASN A 96 -4.61 5.93 -36.52
N ILE A 97 -3.97 6.31 -35.41
CA ILE A 97 -4.37 7.48 -34.64
C ILE A 97 -4.02 8.78 -35.40
N GLU A 98 -4.95 9.72 -35.42
CA GLU A 98 -4.72 11.06 -35.96
C GLU A 98 -3.87 11.92 -35.02
N GLU A 99 -3.10 12.86 -35.55
CA GLU A 99 -2.17 13.68 -34.77
C GLU A 99 -2.86 14.47 -33.65
N HIS A 100 -4.05 15.02 -33.90
CA HIS A 100 -4.79 15.76 -32.88
C HIS A 100 -5.22 14.85 -31.71
N ASP A 101 -5.79 13.67 -31.99
CA ASP A 101 -6.18 12.69 -30.95
C ASP A 101 -4.95 12.17 -30.19
N TYR A 102 -3.82 11.99 -30.88
CA TYR A 102 -2.55 11.63 -30.26
C TYR A 102 -2.12 12.66 -29.23
N GLN A 103 -2.10 13.95 -29.59
CA GLN A 103 -1.66 15.03 -28.70
C GLN A 103 -2.58 15.19 -27.48
N VAL A 104 -3.90 15.05 -27.66
CA VAL A 104 -4.87 15.10 -26.55
C VAL A 104 -4.60 13.95 -25.55
N LYS A 105 -4.40 12.73 -26.05
CA LYS A 105 -4.09 11.58 -25.20
C LYS A 105 -2.74 11.69 -24.51
N LEU A 106 -1.72 12.19 -25.22
CA LEU A 106 -0.39 12.46 -24.66
C LEU A 106 -0.47 13.48 -23.51
N HIS A 107 -1.23 14.56 -23.69
CA HIS A 107 -1.45 15.56 -22.65
C HIS A 107 -2.07 14.96 -21.38
N HIS A 108 -3.07 14.09 -21.53
CA HIS A 108 -3.66 13.39 -20.38
C HIS A 108 -2.66 12.45 -19.70
N LEU A 109 -1.85 11.69 -20.45
CA LEU A 109 -0.81 10.84 -19.90
C LEU A 109 0.21 11.65 -19.08
N LYS A 110 0.71 12.77 -19.63
CA LYS A 110 1.60 13.68 -18.92
C LYS A 110 0.96 14.19 -17.64
N LYS A 111 -0.30 14.64 -17.71
CA LYS A 111 -1.05 15.12 -16.54
C LYS A 111 -1.21 14.06 -15.44
N PHE A 112 -1.45 12.80 -15.80
CA PHE A 112 -1.54 11.70 -14.83
C PHE A 112 -0.19 11.47 -14.12
N LEU A 113 0.89 11.41 -14.90
CA LEU A 113 2.24 11.21 -14.36
C LEU A 113 2.68 12.39 -13.49
N THR A 114 2.45 13.63 -13.90
CA THR A 114 2.77 14.83 -13.09
C THR A 114 1.98 14.87 -11.78
N ARG A 115 0.75 14.36 -11.75
CA ARG A 115 -0.04 14.24 -10.51
C ARG A 115 0.45 13.10 -9.60
N GLY A 116 1.32 12.24 -10.10
CA GLY A 116 1.86 11.08 -9.39
C GLY A 116 0.99 9.83 -9.50
N ASP A 117 0.09 9.77 -10.48
CA ASP A 117 -0.61 8.55 -10.84
C ASP A 117 0.25 7.72 -11.81
N LYS A 118 0.02 6.40 -11.84
CA LYS A 118 0.60 5.53 -12.87
C LYS A 118 -0.23 5.64 -14.14
N ALA A 119 0.42 5.56 -15.30
CA ALA A 119 -0.26 5.59 -16.58
C ALA A 119 -0.08 4.26 -17.32
N LYS A 120 -1.19 3.68 -17.78
CA LYS A 120 -1.22 2.49 -18.63
C LYS A 120 -1.60 2.89 -20.04
N VAL A 121 -0.73 2.61 -21.00
CA VAL A 121 -0.97 2.88 -22.41
C VAL A 121 -1.30 1.56 -23.08
N THR A 122 -2.51 1.43 -23.63
CA THR A 122 -2.97 0.20 -24.29
C THR A 122 -3.16 0.46 -25.78
N MET A 123 -2.34 -0.16 -26.62
CA MET A 123 -2.54 -0.22 -28.07
C MET A 123 -3.51 -1.34 -28.41
N ILE A 124 -4.64 -1.03 -29.04
CA ILE A 124 -5.67 -2.01 -29.40
C ILE A 124 -5.67 -2.27 -30.91
N PHE A 125 -5.64 -3.54 -31.30
CA PHE A 125 -5.66 -3.96 -32.71
C PHE A 125 -7.01 -4.61 -33.07
N ARG A 126 -7.71 -4.08 -34.10
CA ARG A 126 -8.99 -4.63 -34.57
C ARG A 126 -8.80 -5.55 -35.78
N GLY A 127 -9.56 -6.66 -35.83
CA GLY A 127 -9.57 -7.66 -36.91
C GLY A 127 -8.23 -7.88 -37.62
N ARG A 128 -8.14 -7.34 -38.85
CA ARG A 128 -7.04 -7.44 -39.81
C ARG A 128 -5.79 -6.61 -39.47
N GLU A 129 -5.87 -5.73 -38.49
CA GLU A 129 -4.75 -4.85 -38.08
C GLU A 129 -3.66 -5.59 -37.28
N MET A 130 -3.89 -6.85 -36.88
CA MET A 130 -2.84 -7.68 -36.28
C MET A 130 -1.70 -8.00 -37.24
N SER A 131 -1.89 -7.85 -38.55
CA SER A 131 -0.83 -8.00 -39.54
C SER A 131 0.11 -6.79 -39.59
N HIS A 132 -0.26 -5.66 -38.99
CA HIS A 132 0.53 -4.41 -38.96
C HIS A 132 0.87 -3.98 -37.53
N ILE A 133 1.35 -4.94 -36.73
CA ILE A 133 1.81 -4.67 -35.36
C ILE A 133 2.93 -3.61 -35.35
N ASP A 134 3.76 -3.56 -36.39
CA ASP A 134 4.86 -2.62 -36.49
C ASP A 134 4.41 -1.15 -36.51
N ILE A 135 3.22 -0.86 -37.07
CA ILE A 135 2.63 0.49 -37.03
C ILE A 135 2.27 0.84 -35.59
N GLY A 136 1.62 -0.09 -34.87
CA GLY A 136 1.30 0.10 -33.46
C GLY A 136 2.54 0.24 -32.57
N LYS A 137 3.61 -0.51 -32.85
CA LYS A 137 4.90 -0.37 -32.16
C LYS A 137 5.50 1.01 -32.35
N LYS A 138 5.54 1.52 -33.59
CA LYS A 138 6.03 2.89 -33.86
C LYS A 138 5.29 3.96 -33.07
N VAL A 139 3.98 3.84 -32.94
CA VAL A 139 3.17 4.76 -32.12
C VAL A 139 3.54 4.61 -30.64
N LEU A 140 3.70 3.39 -30.14
CA LEU A 140 4.11 3.15 -28.75
C LEU A 140 5.52 3.67 -28.44
N ASP A 141 6.45 3.51 -29.37
CA ASP A 141 7.81 4.04 -29.26
C ASP A 141 7.79 5.58 -29.21
N ARG A 142 6.96 6.20 -30.06
CA ARG A 142 6.72 7.65 -30.04
C ARG A 142 6.15 8.11 -28.70
N VAL A 143 5.12 7.42 -28.17
CA VAL A 143 4.55 7.74 -26.84
C VAL A 143 5.62 7.61 -25.76
N THR A 144 6.47 6.60 -25.84
CA THR A 144 7.54 6.37 -24.87
C THR A 144 8.53 7.53 -24.89
N ALA A 145 8.98 7.95 -26.07
CA ALA A 145 9.87 9.10 -26.26
C ALA A 145 9.25 10.40 -25.70
N ASP A 146 7.99 10.67 -26.05
CA ASP A 146 7.30 11.91 -25.65
C ASP A 146 6.97 11.97 -24.14
N LEU A 147 6.94 10.82 -23.45
CA LEU A 147 6.68 10.71 -22.02
C LEU A 147 7.93 10.63 -21.14
N VAL A 148 9.14 10.52 -21.72
CA VAL A 148 10.40 10.40 -20.96
C VAL A 148 10.58 11.52 -19.94
N GLU A 149 10.09 12.73 -20.21
CA GLU A 149 10.19 13.84 -19.26
C GLU A 149 9.26 13.71 -18.06
N ALA A 150 8.09 13.08 -18.22
CA ALA A 150 7.05 13.01 -17.19
C ALA A 150 7.08 11.68 -16.41
N GLY A 151 7.55 10.60 -17.03
CA GLY A 151 7.51 9.25 -16.45
C GLY A 151 8.59 8.33 -16.96
N GLU A 152 8.72 7.20 -16.29
CA GLU A 152 9.64 6.11 -16.64
C GLU A 152 8.84 4.84 -16.91
N LEU A 153 9.37 4.00 -17.80
CA LEU A 153 8.76 2.72 -18.11
C LEU A 153 8.90 1.77 -16.90
N GLU A 154 7.77 1.32 -16.35
CA GLU A 154 7.76 0.37 -15.22
C GLU A 154 8.08 -1.05 -15.67
N ALA A 155 7.61 -1.42 -16.87
CA ALA A 155 7.77 -2.76 -17.43
C ALA A 155 7.78 -2.71 -18.95
N PHE A 156 8.52 -3.66 -19.56
CA PHE A 156 8.55 -3.85 -21.00
C PHE A 156 7.15 -4.11 -21.57
N PRO A 157 6.90 -3.74 -22.85
CA PRO A 157 5.63 -3.96 -23.52
C PRO A 157 5.15 -5.40 -23.38
N LYS A 158 3.98 -5.57 -22.77
CA LYS A 158 3.32 -6.87 -22.67
C LYS A 158 2.25 -6.98 -23.74
N ARG A 159 2.30 -8.06 -24.51
CA ARG A 159 1.23 -8.40 -25.44
C ARG A 159 0.16 -9.19 -24.70
N GLU A 160 -1.04 -8.63 -24.63
CA GLU A 160 -2.21 -9.24 -24.02
C GLU A 160 -3.27 -9.44 -25.12
N GLY A 161 -3.31 -10.65 -25.67
CA GLY A 161 -4.20 -11.02 -26.77
C GLY A 161 -4.06 -10.11 -27.99
N ARG A 162 -5.09 -9.27 -28.22
CA ARG A 162 -5.19 -8.32 -29.33
C ARG A 162 -4.74 -6.90 -28.95
N SER A 163 -3.98 -6.76 -27.87
CA SER A 163 -3.46 -5.48 -27.41
C SER A 163 -2.01 -5.56 -26.96
N ILE A 164 -1.31 -4.44 -27.03
CA ILE A 164 0.02 -4.27 -26.43
C ILE A 164 -0.09 -3.17 -25.39
N THR A 165 0.41 -3.44 -24.19
CA THR A 165 0.32 -2.54 -23.05
C THR A 165 1.70 -2.10 -22.60
N LEU A 166 1.85 -0.80 -22.33
CA LEU A 166 2.98 -0.20 -21.61
C LEU A 166 2.50 0.39 -20.28
N ASN A 167 3.28 0.24 -19.22
CA ASN A 167 3.02 0.89 -17.94
C ASN A 167 4.12 1.91 -17.66
N PHE A 168 3.71 3.10 -17.27
CA PHE A 168 4.58 4.20 -16.88
C PHE A 168 4.35 4.53 -15.41
N ILE A 169 5.45 4.67 -14.68
CA ILE A 169 5.45 5.28 -13.34
C ILE A 169 5.81 6.75 -13.47
N PRO A 170 5.26 7.62 -12.60
CA PRO A 170 5.67 9.01 -12.56
C PRO A 170 7.15 9.09 -12.17
N LYS A 171 7.92 9.93 -12.85
CA LYS A 171 9.27 10.24 -12.38
C LYS A 171 9.17 10.80 -10.98
N ALA A 172 10.03 10.34 -10.07
CA ALA A 172 10.08 10.89 -8.73
C ALA A 172 10.26 12.40 -8.87
N VAL A 173 9.23 13.16 -8.47
CA VAL A 173 9.37 14.60 -8.30
C VAL A 173 10.48 14.72 -7.27
N SER A 174 11.69 15.08 -7.68
CA SER A 174 12.69 15.57 -6.74
C SER A 174 11.97 16.71 -6.05
N GLN A 175 11.57 16.50 -4.80
CA GLN A 175 10.94 17.52 -4.02
C GLN A 175 11.99 18.63 -3.91
N SER A 176 11.89 19.64 -4.78
CA SER A 176 12.55 20.91 -4.54
C SER A 176 11.88 21.44 -3.28
N LYS A 177 12.52 21.14 -2.14
CA LYS A 177 12.30 21.84 -0.88
C LYS A 177 12.29 23.32 -1.19
N LYS A 178 11.15 23.97 -0.97
CA LYS A 178 11.05 25.41 -0.82
C LYS A 178 10.21 25.69 0.41
#